data_AF-A0A7C4HQ02-F1
#
_entry.id   AF-A0A7C4HQ02-F1
#
_cell.length_a   1.000
_cell.length_b   1.000
_cell.length_c   1.000
_cell.angle_alpha   90.00
_cell.angle_beta   90.00
_cell.angle_gamma   90.00
#
_symmetry.space_group_name_H-M   'P 1'
#
loop_
_entity.id
_entity.type
_entity.pdbx_description
1 polymer ?
#
loop_
_entity_poly.entity_id
_entity_poly.type
_entity_poly.pdbx_seq_one_letter_code
_entity_poly.pdbx_strand_id
1 'polypeptide(L)'
;MRWDRCRCWSNCATMPAACWTAKREETALKRPSVLVIGYGNPGRLDDGLGPACAERIEALALPGVTVDADYQLTVEDAAAVAQHDYVVFADASLDARAPFVFAPVQPLAEITFTSHSLPPGAVLAFAHSMFDARVQAFALGIRGYRFNAFGERLSPGARRNLAAAVRFLAETIRFNRFAEYADPRQKPSTKEPRVVMGLTAADLN
;
A
#
# COMPACT_ATOMS: atom_id res chain seq x y z
N MET A 1 -14.62 -29.83 -57.12
CA MET A 1 -15.66 -30.84 -57.38
C MET A 1 -16.67 -30.82 -56.24
N ARG A 2 -17.89 -31.21 -56.54
CA ARG A 2 -19.16 -30.77 -55.97
C ARG A 2 -19.64 -31.73 -54.87
N TRP A 3 -20.03 -31.16 -53.71
CA TRP A 3 -21.12 -31.57 -52.79
C TRP A 3 -21.06 -32.94 -52.09
N ASP A 4 -21.27 -32.95 -50.76
CA ASP A 4 -22.52 -33.41 -50.14
C ASP A 4 -22.48 -33.20 -48.60
N ARG A 5 -23.27 -32.27 -48.08
CA ARG A 5 -24.59 -32.44 -47.45
C ARG A 5 -24.58 -33.18 -46.12
N CYS A 6 -24.84 -32.39 -45.07
CA CYS A 6 -25.48 -32.79 -43.82
C CYS A 6 -26.57 -33.84 -44.04
N ARG A 7 -26.49 -34.92 -43.26
CA ARG A 7 -27.68 -35.67 -42.84
C ARG A 7 -27.71 -35.63 -41.32
N CYS A 8 -28.65 -34.85 -40.79
CA CYS A 8 -29.21 -35.11 -39.47
C CYS A 8 -29.86 -36.49 -39.51
N TRP A 9 -29.42 -37.38 -38.64
CA TRP A 9 -30.24 -38.48 -38.15
C TRP A 9 -30.44 -38.30 -36.66
N SER A 10 -31.71 -38.28 -36.30
CA SER A 10 -32.24 -38.09 -34.96
C SER A 10 -31.90 -39.25 -34.04
N ASN A 11 -31.85 -38.93 -32.74
CA ASN A 11 -31.90 -39.82 -31.58
C ASN A 11 -30.68 -40.72 -31.29
N CYS A 12 -29.75 -40.19 -30.49
CA CYS A 12 -29.31 -40.92 -29.30
C CYS A 12 -28.82 -39.92 -28.24
N ALA A 13 -29.49 -39.92 -27.09
CA ALA A 13 -29.09 -39.15 -25.91
C ALA A 13 -27.83 -39.76 -25.32
N THR A 14 -26.66 -39.23 -25.67
CA THR A 14 -25.44 -39.32 -24.86
C THR A 14 -24.44 -38.30 -25.38
N MET A 15 -24.34 -37.17 -24.71
CA MET A 15 -23.24 -36.22 -24.94
C MET A 15 -21.94 -36.95 -24.62
N PRO A 16 -20.95 -37.00 -25.52
CA PRO A 16 -19.58 -37.19 -25.09
C PRO A 16 -19.21 -35.92 -24.34
N ALA A 17 -18.89 -36.06 -23.06
CA ALA A 17 -18.22 -35.01 -22.29
C ALA A 17 -16.96 -34.64 -23.07
N ALA A 18 -17.04 -33.54 -23.82
CA ALA A 18 -15.88 -32.90 -24.39
C ALA A 18 -14.96 -32.63 -23.20
N CYS A 19 -13.82 -33.32 -23.18
CA CYS A 19 -12.74 -33.09 -22.24
C CYS A 19 -12.23 -31.68 -22.53
N TRP A 20 -12.85 -30.69 -21.89
CA TRP A 20 -12.35 -29.34 -21.77
C TRP A 20 -11.04 -29.47 -20.99
N THR A 21 -9.95 -29.65 -21.71
CA THR A 21 -8.60 -29.35 -21.22
C THR A 21 -8.52 -27.82 -21.12
N ALA A 22 -9.24 -27.27 -20.14
CA ALA A 22 -8.91 -25.99 -19.58
C ALA A 22 -7.46 -26.14 -19.09
N LYS A 23 -6.53 -25.54 -19.82
CA LYS A 23 -5.24 -25.15 -19.28
C LYS A 23 -5.55 -24.36 -18.02
N ARG A 24 -5.56 -25.03 -16.87
CA ARG A 24 -5.37 -24.36 -15.59
C ARG A 24 -3.95 -23.82 -15.66
N GLU A 25 -3.81 -22.60 -16.16
CA GLU A 25 -2.66 -21.79 -15.81
C GLU A 25 -2.64 -21.76 -14.30
N GLU A 26 -1.69 -22.51 -13.77
CA GLU A 26 -1.32 -22.54 -12.37
C GLU A 26 -0.75 -21.16 -12.05
N THR A 27 -1.66 -20.20 -11.88
CA THR A 27 -1.39 -18.90 -11.30
C THR A 27 -1.10 -19.19 -9.84
N ALA A 28 0.16 -19.54 -9.56
CA ALA A 28 0.71 -19.41 -8.23
C ALA A 28 0.26 -18.03 -7.72
N LEU A 29 -0.49 -17.99 -6.61
CA LEU A 29 -1.06 -16.74 -6.11
C LEU A 29 0.08 -15.72 -5.97
N LYS A 30 0.15 -14.78 -6.92
CA LYS A 30 1.13 -13.70 -6.90
C LYS A 30 0.87 -12.92 -5.63
N ARG A 31 1.88 -12.83 -4.75
CA ARG A 31 1.78 -11.96 -3.58
C ARG A 31 1.59 -10.52 -4.08
N PRO A 32 0.66 -9.76 -3.50
CA PRO A 32 0.46 -8.39 -3.92
C PRO A 32 1.73 -7.58 -3.67
N SER A 33 2.05 -6.74 -4.63
CA SER A 33 3.17 -5.79 -4.59
C SER A 33 2.76 -4.53 -3.83
N VAL A 34 3.64 -4.08 -2.94
CA VAL A 34 3.38 -2.92 -2.08
C VAL A 34 4.51 -1.92 -2.24
N LEU A 35 4.18 -0.65 -2.46
CA LEU A 35 5.10 0.47 -2.38
C LEU A 35 4.89 1.23 -1.06
N VAL A 36 5.95 1.49 -0.31
CA VAL A 36 5.92 2.38 0.86
C VAL A 36 6.76 3.61 0.55
N ILE A 37 6.13 4.79 0.49
CA ILE A 37 6.83 6.07 0.29
C ILE A 37 6.79 6.83 1.61
N GLY A 38 7.94 6.97 2.26
CA GLY A 38 8.09 7.80 3.46
C GLY A 38 8.57 9.19 3.09
N TYR A 39 7.76 10.22 3.28
CA TYR A 39 8.15 11.59 2.93
C TYR A 39 8.17 12.52 4.13
N GLY A 40 9.04 13.54 4.09
CA GLY A 40 9.26 14.51 5.16
C GLY A 40 10.75 14.87 5.30
N ASN A 41 11.09 15.81 6.19
CA ASN A 41 12.47 16.27 6.36
C ASN A 41 13.14 15.70 7.62
N PRO A 42 14.09 14.74 7.49
CA PRO A 42 14.82 14.20 8.64
C PRO A 42 15.55 15.26 9.46
N GLY A 43 15.99 16.35 8.83
CA GLY A 43 16.67 17.46 9.50
C GLY A 43 15.75 18.38 10.31
N ARG A 44 14.44 18.10 10.38
CA ARG A 44 13.42 18.93 11.06
C ARG A 44 12.68 18.16 12.17
N LEU A 45 13.43 17.40 12.96
CA LEU A 45 12.96 16.65 14.14
C LEU A 45 11.89 15.61 13.78
N ASP A 46 10.68 15.72 14.32
CA ASP A 46 9.62 14.71 14.10
C ASP A 46 9.05 14.75 12.68
N ASP A 47 9.41 15.74 11.87
CA ASP A 47 9.14 15.75 10.43
C ASP A 47 9.86 14.59 9.70
N GLY A 48 10.91 14.02 10.30
CA GLY A 48 11.59 12.83 9.82
C GLY A 48 10.84 11.51 10.04
N LEU A 49 9.60 11.54 10.56
CA LEU A 49 8.84 10.32 10.85
C LEU A 49 8.51 9.49 9.60
N GLY A 50 8.22 10.13 8.47
CA GLY A 50 7.96 9.45 7.20
C GLY A 50 9.18 8.66 6.72
N PRO A 51 10.33 9.32 6.47
CA PRO A 51 11.56 8.63 6.05
C PRO A 51 12.04 7.58 7.06
N ALA A 52 11.94 7.85 8.37
CA ALA A 52 12.30 6.87 9.39
C ALA A 52 11.36 5.65 9.43
N CYS A 53 10.12 5.79 8.95
CA CYS A 53 9.20 4.67 8.76
C CYS A 53 9.61 3.82 7.56
N ALA A 54 9.90 4.48 6.42
CA ALA A 54 10.40 3.84 5.21
C ALA A 54 11.67 3.02 5.50
N GLU A 55 12.70 3.64 6.08
CA GLU A 55 13.96 2.98 6.45
C GLU A 55 13.72 1.71 7.30
N ARG A 56 12.82 1.78 8.29
CA ARG A 56 12.51 0.63 9.14
C ARG A 56 11.74 -0.46 8.42
N ILE A 57 10.87 -0.13 7.47
CA ILE A 57 10.16 -1.13 6.67
C ILE A 57 11.12 -1.79 5.67
N GLU A 58 12.01 -1.02 5.06
CA GLU A 58 13.04 -1.54 4.15
C GLU A 58 13.95 -2.53 4.88
N ALA A 59 14.41 -2.20 6.08
CA ALA A 59 15.25 -3.07 6.91
C ALA A 59 14.59 -4.41 7.28
N LEU A 60 13.25 -4.54 7.20
CA LEU A 60 12.56 -5.81 7.43
C LEU A 60 12.63 -6.76 6.23
N ALA A 61 13.09 -6.29 5.06
CA ALA A 61 13.23 -7.07 3.82
C ALA A 61 11.99 -7.91 3.49
N LEU A 62 10.80 -7.31 3.61
CA LEU A 62 9.54 -8.01 3.37
C LEU A 62 9.39 -8.35 1.88
N PRO A 63 8.99 -9.58 1.52
CA PRO A 63 8.87 -9.97 0.12
C PRO A 63 7.74 -9.22 -0.57
N GLY A 64 8.01 -8.69 -1.77
CA GLY A 64 7.03 -7.94 -2.56
C GLY A 64 6.84 -6.48 -2.10
N VAL A 65 7.73 -5.97 -1.25
CA VAL A 65 7.72 -4.57 -0.81
C VAL A 65 8.85 -3.81 -1.49
N THR A 66 8.49 -2.71 -2.14
CA THR A 66 9.40 -1.65 -2.58
C THR A 66 9.27 -0.50 -1.58
N VAL A 67 10.38 0.13 -1.25
CA VAL A 67 10.41 1.28 -0.34
C VAL A 67 11.08 2.44 -1.03
N ASP A 68 10.54 3.64 -0.83
CA ASP A 68 11.11 4.90 -1.27
C ASP A 68 11.00 5.95 -0.17
N ALA A 69 11.83 7.00 -0.23
CA ALA A 69 11.78 8.10 0.70
C ALA A 69 12.25 9.42 0.10
N ASP A 70 11.42 10.46 0.25
CA ASP A 70 11.64 11.77 -0.35
C ASP A 70 11.37 12.92 0.63
N TYR A 71 11.81 14.13 0.29
CA TYR A 71 11.41 15.31 1.06
C TYR A 71 9.94 15.67 0.84
N GLN A 72 9.45 15.52 -0.38
CA GLN A 72 8.09 15.89 -0.80
C GLN A 72 7.66 14.94 -1.92
N LEU A 73 6.36 14.68 -2.02
CA LEU A 73 5.80 13.90 -3.13
C LEU A 73 5.78 14.73 -4.42
N THR A 74 6.10 14.05 -5.52
CA THR A 74 6.28 14.61 -6.86
C THR A 74 5.36 13.95 -7.89
N VAL A 75 5.33 14.47 -9.12
CA VAL A 75 4.54 13.85 -10.21
C VAL A 75 5.16 12.53 -10.62
N GLU A 76 6.48 12.45 -10.56
CA GLU A 76 7.31 11.31 -10.96
C GLU A 76 6.97 10.05 -10.14
N ASP A 77 6.61 10.22 -8.86
CA ASP A 77 6.17 9.15 -7.97
C ASP A 77 4.97 8.37 -8.54
N ALA A 78 4.13 9.01 -9.34
CA ALA A 78 2.95 8.38 -9.94
C ALA A 78 3.32 7.17 -10.80
N ALA A 79 4.48 7.21 -11.47
CA ALA A 79 4.96 6.09 -12.29
C ALA A 79 5.37 4.88 -11.45
N ALA A 80 5.97 5.10 -10.28
CA ALA A 80 6.29 4.04 -9.33
C ALA A 80 5.01 3.49 -8.68
N VAL A 81 4.11 4.38 -8.25
CA VAL A 81 2.81 4.03 -7.67
C VAL A 81 1.98 3.17 -8.61
N ALA A 82 1.97 3.47 -9.91
CA ALA A 82 1.22 2.73 -10.91
C ALA A 82 1.64 1.25 -11.08
N GLN A 83 2.86 0.88 -10.67
CA GLN A 83 3.41 -0.47 -10.84
C GLN A 83 3.04 -1.43 -9.70
N HIS A 84 2.35 -0.95 -8.67
CA HIS A 84 2.09 -1.70 -7.45
C HIS A 84 0.58 -1.93 -7.24
N ASP A 85 0.24 -2.99 -6.49
CA ASP A 85 -1.14 -3.27 -6.11
C ASP A 85 -1.61 -2.34 -4.98
N TYR A 86 -0.68 -2.01 -4.08
CA TYR A 86 -0.90 -1.10 -2.95
C TYR A 86 0.20 -0.05 -2.83
N VAL A 87 -0.16 1.16 -2.40
CA VAL A 87 0.80 2.18 -1.96
C VAL A 87 0.45 2.69 -0.56
N VAL A 88 1.46 2.89 0.28
CA VAL A 88 1.35 3.55 1.58
C VAL A 88 2.22 4.81 1.58
N PHE A 89 1.58 5.96 1.72
CA PHE A 89 2.23 7.25 1.91
C PHE A 89 2.39 7.51 3.40
N ALA A 90 3.62 7.49 3.91
CA ALA A 90 3.93 7.67 5.32
C ALA A 90 4.53 9.05 5.59
N ASP A 91 3.98 9.76 6.56
CA ASP A 91 4.34 11.15 6.89
C ASP A 91 4.22 11.41 8.40
N ALA A 92 4.90 12.43 8.86
CA ALA A 92 4.66 13.03 10.16
C ALA A 92 3.29 13.73 10.18
N SER A 93 2.57 13.62 11.30
CA SER A 93 1.30 14.32 11.48
C SER A 93 1.29 15.09 12.79
N LEU A 94 0.94 16.37 12.69
CA LEU A 94 0.73 17.28 13.81
C LEU A 94 -0.58 17.00 14.56
N ASP A 95 -1.58 16.41 13.90
CA ASP A 95 -2.96 16.30 14.41
C ASP A 95 -3.46 14.86 14.49
N ALA A 96 -2.66 13.89 14.04
CA ALA A 96 -2.96 12.47 14.22
C ALA A 96 -3.27 12.15 15.69
N ARG A 97 -4.32 11.37 15.91
CA ARG A 97 -4.53 10.73 17.21
C ARG A 97 -3.39 9.72 17.40
N ALA A 98 -2.65 9.85 18.50
CA ALA A 98 -1.55 8.94 18.80
C ALA A 98 -2.07 7.48 18.92
N PRO A 99 -1.29 6.48 18.45
CA PRO A 99 0.07 6.62 17.93
C PRO A 99 0.17 7.06 16.46
N PHE A 100 -0.81 6.71 15.65
CA PHE A 100 -0.87 7.05 14.22
C PHE A 100 -2.32 6.93 13.71
N VAL A 101 -2.57 7.45 12.51
CA VAL A 101 -3.80 7.22 11.77
C VAL A 101 -3.46 6.51 10.46
N PHE A 102 -4.29 5.54 10.07
CA PHE A 102 -4.19 4.84 8.81
C PHE A 102 -5.54 4.91 8.11
N ALA A 103 -5.57 5.46 6.89
CA ALA A 103 -6.82 5.72 6.17
C ALA A 103 -6.64 5.56 4.65
N PRO A 104 -7.70 5.18 3.92
CA PRO A 104 -7.63 5.07 2.46
C PRO A 104 -7.51 6.47 1.85
N VAL A 105 -6.72 6.57 0.78
CA VAL A 105 -6.57 7.79 -0.02
C VAL A 105 -7.44 7.65 -1.26
N GLN A 106 -8.24 8.68 -1.53
CA GLN A 106 -9.03 8.78 -2.76
C GLN A 106 -8.29 9.65 -3.77
N PRO A 107 -8.37 9.33 -5.07
CA PRO A 107 -7.81 10.19 -6.10
C PRO A 107 -8.54 11.53 -6.07
N LEU A 108 -7.79 12.64 -6.18
CA LEU A 108 -8.39 13.96 -6.26
C LEU A 108 -9.14 14.12 -7.59
N ALA A 109 -10.34 14.71 -7.53
CA ALA A 109 -11.17 14.96 -8.71
C ALA A 109 -10.59 16.07 -9.60
N GLU A 110 -9.93 17.05 -9.00
CA GLU A 110 -9.24 18.14 -9.69
C GLU A 110 -7.76 18.12 -9.31
N ILE A 111 -6.92 17.95 -10.31
CA ILE A 111 -5.47 17.95 -10.14
C ILE A 111 -5.00 19.39 -10.30
N THR A 112 -4.76 20.08 -9.17
CA THR A 112 -4.12 21.40 -9.17
C THR A 112 -2.62 21.24 -9.04
N PHE A 113 -1.88 21.76 -10.01
CA PHE A 113 -0.43 21.81 -9.94
C PHE A 113 -0.03 22.93 -8.99
N THR A 114 0.61 22.58 -7.87
CA THR A 114 1.39 23.55 -7.10
C THR A 114 2.86 23.27 -7.36
N SER A 115 3.69 24.32 -7.46
CA SER A 115 5.07 24.19 -7.94
C SER A 115 6.00 23.37 -7.05
N HIS A 116 5.59 22.94 -5.84
CA HIS A 116 6.53 22.42 -4.84
C HIS A 116 6.06 21.20 -4.03
N SER A 117 4.80 20.77 -4.06
CA SER A 117 4.40 19.54 -3.36
C SER A 117 3.06 19.02 -3.86
N LEU A 118 2.94 17.71 -4.00
CA LEU A 118 1.67 17.05 -4.24
C LEU A 118 1.13 16.37 -2.98
N PRO A 119 -0.18 16.42 -2.73
CA PRO A 119 -0.79 15.53 -1.76
C PRO A 119 -0.87 14.09 -2.32
N PRO A 120 -0.92 13.05 -1.46
CA PRO A 120 -1.06 11.65 -1.88
C PRO A 120 -2.20 11.40 -2.89
N GLY A 121 -3.34 12.08 -2.72
CA GLY A 121 -4.48 11.95 -3.64
C GLY A 121 -4.22 12.49 -5.05
N ALA A 122 -3.31 13.46 -5.22
CA ALA A 122 -2.90 13.93 -6.54
C ALA A 122 -1.99 12.92 -7.24
N VAL A 123 -1.00 12.38 -6.51
CA VAL A 123 -0.12 11.32 -7.03
C VAL A 123 -0.95 10.11 -7.48
N LEU A 124 -1.94 9.71 -6.67
CA LEU A 124 -2.87 8.64 -7.02
C LEU A 124 -3.70 8.95 -8.27
N ALA A 125 -4.23 10.17 -8.38
CA ALA A 125 -4.98 10.59 -9.56
C ALA A 125 -4.13 10.56 -10.83
N PHE A 126 -2.84 10.93 -10.75
CA PHE A 126 -1.90 10.78 -11.86
C PHE A 126 -1.63 9.32 -12.20
N ALA A 127 -1.40 8.46 -11.21
CA ALA A 127 -1.19 7.03 -11.42
C ALA A 127 -2.36 6.41 -12.19
N HIS A 128 -3.60 6.74 -11.79
CA HIS A 128 -4.81 6.24 -12.46
C HIS A 128 -4.99 6.84 -13.86
N SER A 129 -4.82 8.16 -14.02
CA SER A 129 -5.12 8.84 -15.30
C SER A 129 -4.04 8.68 -16.37
N MET A 130 -2.77 8.59 -15.99
CA MET A 130 -1.65 8.53 -16.94
C MET A 130 -1.20 7.10 -17.25
N PHE A 131 -1.42 6.16 -16.33
CA PHE A 131 -0.92 4.79 -16.44
C PHE A 131 -2.03 3.71 -16.39
N ASP A 132 -3.31 4.11 -16.37
CA ASP A 132 -4.48 3.21 -16.22
C ASP A 132 -4.36 2.27 -15.00
N ALA A 133 -3.69 2.74 -13.96
CA ALA A 133 -3.43 1.95 -12.76
C ALA A 133 -4.70 1.77 -11.92
N ARG A 134 -4.77 0.65 -11.20
CA ARG A 134 -5.83 0.35 -10.21
C ARG A 134 -5.30 0.20 -8.79
N VAL A 135 -4.14 0.80 -8.54
CA VAL A 135 -3.47 0.80 -7.23
C VAL A 135 -4.39 1.36 -6.16
N GLN A 136 -4.44 0.68 -5.01
CA GLN A 136 -5.12 1.15 -3.81
C GLN A 136 -4.12 1.88 -2.91
N ALA A 137 -4.49 3.08 -2.46
CA ALA A 137 -3.59 3.93 -1.70
C ALA A 137 -4.07 4.15 -0.27
N PHE A 138 -3.11 4.29 0.64
CA PHE A 138 -3.35 4.57 2.05
C PHE A 138 -2.39 5.63 2.56
N ALA A 139 -2.85 6.47 3.48
CA ALA A 139 -2.03 7.42 4.20
C ALA A 139 -1.77 6.91 5.61
N LEU A 140 -0.51 6.90 6.03
CA LEU A 140 -0.06 6.58 7.37
C LEU A 140 0.49 7.86 8.02
N GLY A 141 -0.37 8.58 8.75
CA GLY A 141 0.03 9.77 9.49
C GLY A 141 0.52 9.41 10.89
N ILE A 142 1.82 9.52 11.14
CA ILE A 142 2.44 9.17 12.43
C ILE A 142 2.49 10.39 13.32
N ARG A 143 1.97 10.30 14.56
CA ARG A 143 1.89 11.47 15.44
C ARG A 143 3.28 11.95 15.86
N GLY A 144 3.65 13.16 15.45
CA GLY A 144 4.81 13.91 15.92
C GLY A 144 4.47 14.92 17.02
N TYR A 145 5.51 15.48 17.64
CA TYR A 145 5.37 16.43 18.77
C TYR A 145 6.31 17.63 18.66
N ARG A 146 7.43 17.51 17.94
CA ARG A 146 8.43 18.56 17.79
C ARG A 146 8.78 18.75 16.33
N PHE A 147 8.55 19.95 15.83
CA PHE A 147 8.74 20.31 14.42
C PHE A 147 9.51 21.63 14.32
N ASN A 148 9.90 21.98 13.10
CA ASN A 148 10.40 23.29 12.70
C ASN A 148 11.77 23.74 13.23
N ALA A 149 12.31 23.13 14.28
CA ALA A 149 13.71 23.30 14.68
C ALA A 149 14.63 22.38 13.87
N PHE A 150 15.90 22.74 13.76
CA PHE A 150 16.91 21.90 13.12
C PHE A 150 17.35 20.77 14.06
N GLY A 151 17.41 19.56 13.52
CA GLY A 151 17.95 18.39 14.20
C GLY A 151 17.38 17.09 13.63
N GLU A 152 18.20 16.04 13.67
CA GLU A 152 17.90 14.73 13.09
C GLU A 152 17.37 13.72 14.12
N ARG A 153 16.86 14.23 15.25
CA ARG A 153 16.42 13.39 16.36
C ARG A 153 14.91 13.45 16.49
N LEU A 154 14.29 12.28 16.41
CA LEU A 154 12.89 12.08 16.79
C LEU A 154 12.72 12.25 18.30
N SER A 155 11.65 12.91 18.73
CA SER A 155 11.24 13.03 20.12
C SER A 155 10.90 11.64 20.73
N PRO A 156 11.00 11.46 22.06
CA PRO A 156 10.69 10.18 22.68
C PRO A 156 9.27 9.66 22.39
N GLY A 157 8.30 10.57 22.29
CA GLY A 157 6.92 10.23 21.90
C GLY A 157 6.85 9.76 20.44
N ALA A 158 7.46 10.53 19.53
CA ALA A 158 7.49 10.20 18.11
C ALA A 158 8.16 8.83 17.85
N ARG A 159 9.25 8.50 18.56
CA ARG A 159 9.89 7.18 18.45
C ARG A 159 8.98 6.02 18.83
N ARG A 160 8.14 6.18 19.88
CA ARG A 160 7.16 5.16 20.27
C ARG A 160 6.05 5.01 19.24
N ASN A 161 5.57 6.13 18.72
CA ASN A 161 4.56 6.16 17.67
C ASN A 161 5.06 5.52 16.37
N LEU A 162 6.31 5.83 15.98
CA LEU A 162 6.99 5.21 14.85
C LEU A 162 7.10 3.68 15.03
N ALA A 163 7.51 3.21 16.20
CA ALA A 163 7.59 1.76 16.46
C ALA A 163 6.22 1.07 16.34
N ALA A 164 5.15 1.72 16.83
CA ALA A 164 3.79 1.20 16.70
C ALA A 164 3.32 1.20 15.23
N ALA A 165 3.61 2.26 14.48
CA ALA A 165 3.26 2.40 13.07
C ALA A 165 3.97 1.37 12.19
N VAL A 166 5.28 1.18 12.38
CA VAL A 166 6.07 0.18 11.65
C VAL A 166 5.58 -1.23 11.92
N ARG A 167 5.31 -1.58 13.19
CA ARG A 167 4.77 -2.91 13.54
C ARG A 167 3.42 -3.15 12.85
N PHE A 168 2.53 -2.16 12.93
CA PHE A 168 1.21 -2.22 12.28
C PHE A 168 1.32 -2.39 10.76
N LEU A 169 2.16 -1.59 10.11
CA LEU A 169 2.33 -1.63 8.66
C LEU A 169 2.94 -2.96 8.21
N ALA A 170 3.97 -3.44 8.92
CA ALA A 170 4.58 -4.74 8.63
C ALA A 170 3.59 -5.91 8.75
N GLU A 171 2.73 -5.92 9.78
CA GLU A 171 1.66 -6.92 9.90
C GLU A 171 0.63 -6.79 8.78
N THR A 172 0.20 -5.57 8.47
CA THR A 172 -0.75 -5.30 7.37
C THR A 172 -0.22 -5.82 6.05
N ILE A 173 1.06 -5.61 5.76
CA ILE A 173 1.74 -6.12 4.55
C ILE A 173 1.83 -7.65 4.60
N ARG A 174 2.38 -8.24 5.67
CA ARG A 174 2.60 -9.70 5.78
C ARG A 174 1.33 -10.51 5.60
N PHE A 175 0.22 -10.01 6.12
CA PHE A 175 -1.07 -10.68 6.07
C PHE A 175 -2.02 -10.12 4.99
N ASN A 176 -1.55 -9.21 4.15
CA ASN A 176 -2.33 -8.53 3.12
C ASN A 176 -3.69 -8.00 3.61
N ARG A 177 -3.67 -7.21 4.69
CA ARG A 177 -4.88 -6.72 5.38
C ARG A 177 -5.38 -5.37 4.88
N PHE A 178 -4.85 -4.86 3.76
CA PHE A 178 -5.22 -3.55 3.21
C PHE A 178 -6.73 -3.39 2.95
N ALA A 179 -7.40 -4.45 2.50
CA ALA A 179 -8.84 -4.43 2.24
C ALA A 179 -9.69 -4.13 3.48
N GLU A 180 -9.19 -4.40 4.69
CA GLU A 180 -9.87 -4.07 5.95
C GLU A 180 -9.95 -2.56 6.20
N TYR A 181 -9.10 -1.78 5.53
CA TYR A 181 -8.99 -0.33 5.69
C TYR A 181 -9.51 0.44 4.47
N ALA A 182 -10.03 -0.23 3.45
CA ALA A 182 -10.41 0.38 2.19
C ALA A 182 -11.74 1.16 2.24
N ASP A 183 -12.62 0.90 3.21
CA ASP A 183 -13.89 1.65 3.36
C ASP A 183 -13.69 2.89 4.25
N PRO A 184 -13.80 4.12 3.70
CA PRO A 184 -13.62 5.36 4.47
C PRO A 184 -14.67 5.58 5.57
N ARG A 185 -15.78 4.81 5.56
CA ARG A 185 -16.83 4.88 6.59
C ARG A 185 -16.55 3.97 7.79
N GLN A 186 -15.61 3.03 7.66
CA GLN A 186 -15.20 2.22 8.78
C GLN A 186 -14.34 3.09 9.71
N LYS A 187 -14.88 3.39 10.90
CA LYS A 187 -14.08 3.98 11.98
C LYS A 187 -12.87 3.07 12.21
N PRO A 188 -11.64 3.58 12.35
CA PRO A 188 -10.48 2.75 12.66
C PRO A 188 -10.83 1.87 13.85
N SER A 189 -10.78 0.55 13.63
CA SER A 189 -11.19 -0.44 14.61
C SER A 189 -10.55 -0.12 15.95
N THR A 190 -11.38 0.18 16.96
CA THR A 190 -10.94 0.42 18.35
C THR A 190 -10.42 -0.83 19.03
N LYS A 191 -10.44 -1.98 18.34
CA LYS A 191 -9.73 -3.17 18.82
C LYS A 191 -8.24 -2.88 18.65
N GLU A 192 -7.53 -2.78 19.77
CA GLU A 192 -6.07 -2.88 19.80
C GLU A 192 -5.64 -3.96 18.80
N PRO A 193 -4.58 -3.73 18.00
CA PRO A 193 -4.06 -4.76 17.13
C PRO A 193 -3.83 -5.98 18.02
N ARG A 194 -4.56 -7.07 17.76
CA ARG A 194 -4.29 -8.36 18.40
C ARG A 194 -2.88 -8.71 17.95
N VAL A 195 -1.91 -8.41 18.81
CA VAL A 195 -0.56 -8.94 18.71
C VAL A 195 -0.77 -10.45 18.66
N VAL A 196 -0.57 -11.03 17.47
CA VAL A 196 -0.56 -12.47 17.33
C VAL A 196 0.69 -12.91 18.09
N MET A 197 0.48 -13.31 19.34
CA MET A 197 1.50 -13.89 20.22
C MET A 197 2.14 -15.06 19.47
N GLY A 198 3.38 -14.88 19.02
CA GLY A 198 4.07 -15.91 18.25
C GLY A 198 5.45 -15.56 17.69
N LEU A 199 5.93 -14.32 17.80
CA LEU A 199 7.31 -13.97 17.46
C LEU A 199 8.06 -13.60 18.74
N THR A 200 8.82 -14.56 19.26
CA THR A 200 9.74 -14.32 20.38
C THR A 200 10.97 -13.55 19.90
N ALA A 201 11.59 -12.78 20.78
CA ALA A 201 12.76 -11.94 20.53
C ALA A 201 14.04 -12.68 20.07
N ALA A 202 13.94 -13.96 19.70
CA ALA A 202 15.05 -14.79 19.23
C ALA A 202 15.26 -14.74 17.70
N ASP A 203 14.29 -14.23 16.92
CA ASP A 203 14.33 -14.26 15.45
C ASP A 203 14.87 -12.96 14.80
N LEU A 204 15.47 -12.06 15.59
CA LEU A 204 15.96 -10.75 15.12
C LEU A 204 17.44 -10.49 15.44
N ASN A 205 18.27 -11.54 15.48
CA ASN A 205 19.74 -11.39 15.55
C ASN A 205 20.41 -12.13 14.41
#